data_AF-A0A6P1EP79-F1
#
_entry.id   AF-A0A6P1EP79-F1
#
_cell.length_a   1.000
_cell.length_b   1.000
_cell.length_c   1.000
_cell.angle_alpha   90.00
_cell.angle_beta   90.00
_cell.angle_gamma   90.00
#
_symmetry.space_group_name_H-M   'P 1'
#
loop_
_entity.id
_entity.type
_entity.pdbx_description
1 polymer ?
#
loop_
_entity_poly.entity_id
_entity_poly.type
_entity_poly.pdbx_seq_one_letter_code
_entity_poly.pdbx_strand_id
1 'polypeptide(L)' 'MSLTAEQRRILDDINATRPVSDAEANWAVAAGYAAQAEDGDIDLTQEGRRHVDSSQLQG' A
#
# COMPACT_ATOMS: atom_id res chain seq x y z
N MET A 1 -13.56 -3.92 -8.09
CA MET A 1 -12.75 -5.15 -8.06
C MET A 1 -12.14 -5.27 -6.67
N SER A 2 -12.10 -6.47 -6.09
CA SER A 2 -11.49 -6.67 -4.77
C SER A 2 -10.01 -7.01 -4.94
N LEU A 3 -9.15 -6.40 -4.13
CA LEU A 3 -7.72 -6.76 -4.08
C LEU A 3 -7.53 -8.21 -3.63
N THR A 4 -6.54 -8.89 -4.21
CA THR A 4 -6.09 -10.20 -3.73
C THR A 4 -5.47 -10.07 -2.33
N ALA A 5 -5.27 -11.20 -1.66
CA ALA A 5 -4.61 -11.22 -0.34
C ALA A 5 -3.17 -10.67 -0.42
N GLU A 6 -2.43 -11.03 -1.47
CA GLU A 6 -1.09 -10.53 -1.74
C GLU A 6 -1.07 -9.01 -1.94
N GLN A 7 -1.95 -8.49 -2.80
CA GLN A 7 -2.09 -7.05 -3.03
C GLN A 7 -2.42 -6.29 -1.76
N ARG A 8 -3.26 -6.86 -0.90
CA ARG A 8 -3.61 -6.26 0.39
C ARG A 8 -2.44 -6.28 1.37
N ARG A 9 -1.66 -7.36 1.39
CA ARG A 9 -0.42 -7.47 2.18
C ARG A 9 0.61 -6.42 1.74
N ILE A 10 0.74 -6.16 0.44
CA ILE A 10 1.64 -5.11 -0.07
C ILE A 10 1.22 -3.74 0.47
N LEU A 11 -0.07 -3.39 0.40
CA LEU A 11 -0.55 -2.11 0.93
C LEU A 11 -0.37 -2.02 2.45
N ASP A 12 -0.57 -3.12 3.19
CA ASP A 12 -0.32 -3.18 4.64
C ASP A 12 1.15 -2.95 4.98
N ASP A 13 2.07 -3.56 4.22
CA ASP A 13 3.50 -3.39 4.41
C ASP A 13 3.95 -1.96 4.12
N ILE A 14 3.47 -1.35 3.02
CA ILE A 14 3.73 0.07 2.72
C ILE A 14 3.21 0.96 3.86
N ASN A 15 1.97 0.75 4.32
CA ASN A 15 1.38 1.53 5.41
C ASN A 15 2.14 1.38 6.73
N ALA A 16 2.69 0.20 6.98
CA ALA A 16 3.47 -0.10 8.18
C ALA A 16 4.97 0.15 8.01
N THR A 17 5.37 0.84 6.93
CA THR A 17 6.77 1.16 6.57
C THR A 17 7.69 -0.07 6.59
N ARG A 18 7.15 -1.24 6.25
CA ARG A 18 7.91 -2.49 6.09
C ARG A 18 8.52 -2.55 4.69
N PRO A 19 9.70 -3.17 4.53
CA PRO A 19 10.31 -3.33 3.21
C PRO A 19 9.40 -4.08 2.24
N VAL A 20 9.25 -3.52 1.04
CA VAL A 20 8.63 -4.16 -0.12
C VAL A 20 9.65 -4.26 -1.26
N SER A 21 9.47 -5.23 -2.16
CA SER A 21 10.28 -5.33 -3.36
C SER A 21 9.93 -4.25 -4.39
N ASP A 22 10.85 -3.97 -5.32
CA ASP A 22 10.62 -3.02 -6.41
C ASP A 22 9.38 -3.37 -7.26
N ALA A 23 9.11 -4.67 -7.45
CA ALA A 23 7.94 -5.11 -8.20
C ALA A 23 6.63 -4.80 -7.48
N GLU A 24 6.59 -4.98 -6.16
CA GLU A 24 5.44 -4.67 -5.32
C GLU A 24 5.20 -3.16 -5.25
N ALA A 25 6.28 -2.37 -5.07
CA ALA A 25 6.22 -0.91 -5.10
C ALA A 25 5.72 -0.39 -6.46
N ASN A 26 6.30 -0.87 -7.57
CA ASN A 26 5.88 -0.47 -8.91
C ASN A 26 4.43 -0.83 -9.20
N TRP A 27 3.97 -2.02 -8.75
CA TRP A 27 2.57 -2.37 -8.87
C TRP A 27 1.66 -1.40 -8.12
N ALA A 28 1.97 -1.08 -6.86
CA ALA A 28 1.15 -0.21 -6.03
C ALA A 28 1.06 1.22 -6.61
N VAL A 29 2.17 1.72 -7.17
CA VAL A 29 2.20 3.00 -7.88
C VAL A 29 1.40 2.95 -9.18
N ALA A 30 1.63 1.94 -10.02
CA ALA A 30 0.93 1.78 -11.29
C ALA A 30 -0.59 1.60 -11.11
N ALA A 31 -1.02 1.00 -10.01
CA ALA A 31 -2.41 0.83 -9.64
C ALA A 31 -3.04 2.07 -8.97
N GLY A 32 -2.25 3.12 -8.67
CA GLY A 32 -2.72 4.35 -8.03
C GLY A 32 -2.93 4.25 -6.51
N TYR A 33 -2.46 3.17 -5.88
CA TYR A 33 -2.59 2.96 -4.45
C TYR A 33 -1.42 3.53 -3.64
N ALA A 34 -0.27 3.75 -4.27
CA ALA A 34 0.89 4.34 -3.64
C ALA A 34 1.56 5.41 -4.52
N ALA A 35 2.41 6.23 -3.91
CA ALA A 35 3.21 7.24 -4.58
C ALA A 35 4.61 7.32 -3.93
N GLN A 36 5.59 7.75 -4.71
CA GLN A 36 6.92 8.08 -4.19
C GLN A 36 6.80 9.34 -3.31
N ALA A 37 7.37 9.28 -2.11
CA ALA A 37 7.49 10.39 -1.17
C ALA A 37 8.75 11.21 -1.46
N GLU A 38 8.84 12.42 -0.88
CA GLU A 38 9.94 13.36 -1.14
C GLU A 38 11.30 12.87 -0.62
N ASP A 39 11.29 11.99 0.39
CA ASP A 39 12.48 11.35 0.97
C ASP A 39 12.94 10.10 0.21
N GLY A 40 12.21 9.69 -0.83
CA GLY A 40 12.49 8.52 -1.64
C GLY A 40 11.86 7.22 -1.13
N ASP A 41 11.05 7.29 -0.07
CA ASP A 41 10.22 6.18 0.36
C ASP A 41 8.92 6.10 -0.46
N ILE A 42 8.13 5.05 -0.23
CA ILE A 42 6.82 4.87 -0.85
C ILE A 42 5.72 5.02 0.20
N ASP A 43 4.72 5.84 -0.12
CA ASP A 43 3.58 6.11 0.76
C ASP A 43 2.27 5.72 0.09
N LEU A 44 1.27 5.32 0.89
CA LEU A 44 -0.07 5.10 0.36
C LEU A 44 -0.76 6.41 -0.03
N THR A 45 -1.39 6.41 -1.21
CA THR A 45 -2.35 7.45 -1.60
C THR A 45 -3.60 7.37 -0.72
N GLN A 46 -4.49 8.36 -0.82
CA GLN A 46 -5.80 8.29 -0.17
C GLN A 46 -6.54 7.00 -0.55
N GLU A 47 -6.53 6.59 -1.83
CA GLU A 47 -7.20 5.38 -2.27
C GLU A 47 -6.54 4.10 -1.73
N GLY A 48 -5.20 4.05 -1.67
CA GLY A 48 -4.48 2.96 -1.01
C GLY A 48 -4.86 2.81 0.46
N ARG A 49 -4.97 3.92 1.19
CA ARG A 49 -5.33 3.93 2.62
C ARG A 49 -6.69 3.29 2.89
N ARG A 50 -7.66 3.45 1.99
CA ARG A 50 -9.00 2.83 2.11
C ARG A 50 -8.95 1.30 2.20
N HIS A 51 -7.88 0.68 1.70
CA HIS A 51 -7.71 -0.76 1.70
C HIS A 51 -7.01 -1.30 2.95
N VAL A 52 -6.38 -0.44 3.76
CA VAL A 52 -5.71 -0.80 5.02
C VAL A 52 -6.46 -0.29 6.25
N ASP A 53 -7.10 0.89 6.17
CA ASP A 53 -7.88 1.50 7.26
C ASP A 53 -9.10 0.66 7.68
N SER A 54 -9.63 -0.17 6.78
CA SER A 54 -10.75 -1.07 7.14
C SER A 54 -10.36 -2.14 8.16
N SER A 55 -9.06 -2.31 8.44
CA SER A 55 -8.50 -3.33 9.33
C SER A 55 -8.29 -2.83 10.77
N GLN A 56 -8.42 -1.52 11.02
CA GLN A 56 -8.10 -0.89 12.31
C GLN A 56 -9.33 -0.60 13.20
N LEU A 57 -10.54 -0.97 12.78
CA LEU A 57 -11.78 -0.86 13.59
C LEU A 57 -12.24 -2.18 14.23
N GLN A 58 -11.36 -3.19 14.30
CA GLN A 58 -11.63 -4.43 15.04
C GLN A 58 -10.53 -4.63 16.08
N GLY A 59 -10.72 -4.02 17.24
CA GLY A 59 -9.87 -4.11 18.43
C GLY A 59 -10.42 -3.28 19.56
#